data_AF-A0A202DV53-F1
#
_entry.id   AF-A0A202DV53-F1
#
_cell.length_a   1.000
_cell.length_b   1.000
_cell.length_c   1.000
_cell.angle_alpha   90.00
_cell.angle_beta   90.00
_cell.angle_gamma   90.00
#
_symmetry.space_group_name_H-M   'P 1'
#
loop_
_entity.id
_entity.type
_entity.pdbx_description
1 polymer ?
#
loop_
_entity_poly.entity_id
_entity_poly.type
_entity_poly.pdbx_seq_one_letter_code
_entity_poly.pdbx_strand_id
1 'polypeptide(L)'
;MKPYLCSFCGHHWGAPGFKTMDCKCCGKLDVKGKTIPSNIPKNQIETWIRIGCQNSWIAGAYDPEFSEKSFAECQTQDELENQFIHGNWCLGQAFYYQNICFINQVNGGDEWLVIRDDIAFESFTCSKIIERGEFDELIGRIQTATPEQLKSLNY
;
A
#
# COMPACT_ATOMS: atom_id res chain seq x y z
N MET A 1 23.73 17.84 4.96
CA MET A 1 22.71 16.80 5.25
C MET A 1 23.46 15.49 5.52
N LYS A 2 23.24 14.81 6.66
CA LYS A 2 23.84 13.48 6.86
C LYS A 2 22.96 12.44 6.15
N PRO A 3 23.50 11.65 5.20
CA PRO A 3 22.77 10.53 4.64
C PRO A 3 22.65 9.41 5.68
N TYR A 4 21.44 8.88 5.85
CA TYR A 4 21.17 7.70 6.66
C TYR A 4 21.00 6.51 5.72
N LEU A 5 21.62 5.38 6.06
CA LEU A 5 21.50 4.11 5.37
C LEU A 5 20.91 3.09 6.34
N CYS A 6 19.78 2.48 6.00
CA CYS A 6 19.27 1.36 6.77
C CYS A 6 20.16 0.13 6.56
N SER A 7 20.82 -0.33 7.62
CA SER A 7 21.66 -1.53 7.61
C SER A 7 20.91 -2.84 7.35
N PHE A 8 19.56 -2.81 7.32
CA PHE A 8 18.73 -3.98 7.09
C PHE A 8 18.13 -4.04 5.68
N CYS A 9 17.49 -2.97 5.21
CA CYS A 9 16.86 -2.94 3.87
C CYS A 9 17.66 -2.14 2.83
N GLY A 10 18.77 -1.51 3.21
CA GLY A 10 19.59 -0.74 2.28
C GLY A 10 19.00 0.61 1.83
N HIS A 11 17.84 1.01 2.38
CA HIS A 11 17.20 2.27 2.02
C HIS A 11 18.02 3.49 2.50
N HIS A 12 18.13 4.52 1.66
CA HIS A 12 18.90 5.74 1.93
C HIS A 12 17.98 6.96 2.01
N TRP A 13 18.14 7.82 3.03
CA TRP A 13 17.38 9.08 3.16
C TRP A 13 18.17 10.17 3.90
N GLY A 14 17.73 11.42 3.85
CA GLY A 14 18.33 12.52 4.61
C GLY A 14 17.35 13.66 4.86
N ALA A 15 17.24 14.15 6.10
CA ALA A 15 16.43 15.32 6.45
C ALA A 15 17.02 16.09 7.66
N PRO A 16 17.03 17.44 7.65
CA PRO A 16 17.34 18.25 8.83
C PRO A 16 16.24 18.11 9.90
N GLY A 17 16.63 17.97 11.18
CA GLY A 17 15.69 18.00 12.31
C GLY A 17 15.37 16.65 12.97
N PHE A 18 15.81 15.52 12.41
CA PHE A 18 15.56 14.20 12.99
C PHE A 18 16.72 13.74 13.88
N LYS A 19 16.42 13.40 15.15
CA LYS A 19 17.41 12.89 16.14
C LYS A 19 17.48 11.36 16.22
N THR A 20 16.48 10.62 15.71
CA THR A 20 16.41 9.15 15.76
C THR A 20 16.10 8.53 14.38
N MET A 21 16.57 7.29 14.21
CA MET A 21 16.97 6.65 12.96
C MET A 21 15.95 5.60 12.50
N ASP A 22 14.68 5.98 12.46
CA ASP A 22 13.57 5.09 12.17
C ASP A 22 13.47 4.86 10.66
N CYS A 23 13.72 3.63 10.19
CA CYS A 23 13.58 3.33 8.77
C CYS A 23 12.11 3.17 8.39
N LYS A 24 11.54 4.14 7.65
CA LYS A 24 10.16 4.08 7.14
C LYS A 24 9.86 2.85 6.27
N CYS A 25 10.89 2.26 5.66
CA CYS A 25 10.74 1.10 4.76
C CYS A 25 10.55 -0.21 5.53
N CYS A 26 11.43 -0.53 6.49
CA CYS A 26 11.41 -1.83 7.18
C CYS A 26 10.93 -1.79 8.63
N GLY A 27 10.67 -0.60 9.17
CA GLY A 27 10.24 -0.41 10.55
C GLY A 27 11.22 -1.02 11.55
N LYS A 28 12.52 -0.74 11.42
CA LYS A 28 13.54 -1.14 12.41
C LYS A 28 14.23 0.07 13.00
N LEU A 29 14.41 0.03 14.32
CA LEU A 29 15.06 1.03 15.16
C LEU A 29 16.39 0.46 15.67
N ASP A 30 17.43 1.28 15.68
CA ASP A 30 18.69 0.95 16.38
C ASP A 30 18.72 1.66 17.74
N VAL A 31 18.67 0.87 18.84
CA VAL A 31 18.69 1.39 20.21
C VAL A 31 19.89 0.81 20.96
N LYS A 32 20.88 1.66 21.25
CA LYS A 32 22.10 1.30 22.00
C LYS A 32 22.85 0.08 21.42
N GLY A 33 22.95 0.01 20.08
CA GLY A 33 23.65 -1.08 19.37
C GLY A 33 22.87 -2.39 19.31
N LYS A 34 21.56 -2.35 19.61
CA LYS A 34 20.64 -3.47 19.40
C LYS A 34 19.57 -3.03 18.41
N THR A 35 19.46 -3.78 17.32
CA THR A 35 18.37 -3.63 16.36
C THR A 35 17.09 -4.19 16.96
N ILE A 36 16.07 -3.34 17.12
CA ILE A 36 14.73 -3.72 17.55
C ILE A 36 13.72 -3.41 16.43
N PRO A 37 12.62 -4.17 16.29
CA PRO A 37 11.52 -3.76 15.45
C PRO A 37 10.98 -2.40 15.94
N SER A 38 10.99 -1.39 15.09
CA SER A 38 10.25 -0.16 15.32
C SER A 38 8.79 -0.47 15.08
N ASN A 39 8.02 -0.56 16.17
CA ASN A 39 6.57 -0.73 16.20
C ASN A 39 6.01 -1.59 15.07
N ILE A 40 5.87 -2.90 15.36
CA ILE A 40 4.99 -3.80 14.61
C ILE A 40 3.69 -3.03 14.31
N PRO A 41 3.23 -2.96 13.05
CA PRO A 41 1.96 -2.31 12.73
C PRO A 41 0.88 -2.84 13.68
N LYS A 42 0.19 -1.95 14.37
CA LYS A 42 -0.82 -2.33 15.36
C LYS A 42 -2.01 -3.02 14.70
N ASN A 43 -2.23 -2.72 13.43
CA ASN A 43 -3.31 -3.25 12.61
C ASN A 43 -2.91 -3.31 11.13
N GLN A 44 -3.84 -3.79 10.32
CA GLN A 44 -3.66 -3.99 8.89
C GLN A 44 -3.51 -2.66 8.11
N ILE A 45 -4.25 -1.62 8.51
CA ILE A 45 -4.19 -0.28 7.88
C ILE A 45 -2.81 0.34 8.08
N GLU A 46 -2.22 0.28 9.29
CA GLU A 46 -0.85 0.75 9.52
C GLU A 46 0.18 0.00 8.65
N THR A 47 -0.07 -1.29 8.37
CA THR A 47 0.77 -2.08 7.45
C THR A 47 0.66 -1.55 6.02
N TRP A 48 -0.55 -1.30 5.55
CA TRP A 48 -0.81 -0.79 4.21
C TRP A 48 -0.31 0.65 4.02
N ILE A 49 -0.42 1.52 5.03
CA ILE A 49 0.18 2.86 5.00
C ILE A 49 1.69 2.77 4.81
N ARG A 50 2.36 1.86 5.54
CA ARG A 50 3.81 1.67 5.41
C ARG A 50 4.19 1.22 4.00
N ILE A 51 3.44 0.27 3.44
CA ILE A 51 3.68 -0.25 2.08
C ILE A 51 3.38 0.84 1.04
N GLY A 52 2.24 1.54 1.13
CA GLY A 52 1.87 2.64 0.24
C GLY A 52 2.90 3.76 0.25
N CYS A 53 3.46 4.12 1.41
CA CYS A 53 4.53 5.12 1.53
C CYS A 53 5.87 4.72 0.86
N GLN A 54 6.05 3.45 0.47
CA GLN A 54 7.22 3.04 -0.33
C GLN A 54 7.04 3.42 -1.82
N ASN A 55 5.81 3.65 -2.27
CA ASN A 55 5.52 4.18 -3.59
C ASN A 55 5.65 5.72 -3.57
N SER A 56 6.58 6.25 -4.37
CA SER A 56 6.90 7.69 -4.39
C SER A 56 5.73 8.59 -4.78
N TRP A 57 4.75 8.08 -5.55
CA TRP A 57 3.56 8.86 -5.90
C TRP A 57 2.62 8.92 -4.70
N ILE A 58 2.26 7.79 -4.10
CA ILE A 58 1.39 7.73 -2.92
C ILE A 58 1.97 8.53 -1.76
N ALA A 59 3.28 8.41 -1.52
CA ALA A 59 3.99 9.18 -0.48
C ALA A 59 3.96 10.71 -0.71
N GLY A 60 3.69 11.15 -1.95
CA GLY A 60 3.55 12.55 -2.33
C GLY A 60 2.12 13.10 -2.22
N ALA A 61 1.14 12.30 -1.78
CA ALA A 61 -0.23 12.78 -1.57
C ALA A 61 -0.29 13.85 -0.46
N TYR A 62 -0.94 14.98 -0.74
CA TYR A 62 -1.02 16.12 0.19
C TYR A 62 -2.41 16.76 0.30
N ASP A 63 -3.32 16.48 -0.63
CA ASP A 63 -4.69 17.02 -0.62
C ASP A 63 -5.71 15.93 -1.03
N PRO A 64 -6.13 15.06 -0.08
CA PRO A 64 -5.67 14.99 1.32
C PRO A 64 -4.31 14.29 1.48
N GLU A 65 -3.67 14.46 2.63
CA GLU A 65 -2.47 13.69 3.02
C GLU A 65 -2.81 12.19 3.17
N PHE A 66 -1.94 11.32 2.65
CA PHE A 66 -2.13 9.87 2.77
C PHE A 66 -1.97 9.42 4.23
N SER A 67 -3.06 8.93 4.81
CA SER A 67 -3.15 8.56 6.23
C SER A 67 -4.23 7.49 6.45
N GLU A 68 -4.51 7.12 7.70
CA GLU A 68 -5.60 6.18 8.03
C GLU A 68 -6.95 6.63 7.47
N LYS A 69 -7.18 7.95 7.35
CA LYS A 69 -8.43 8.51 6.80
C LYS A 69 -8.60 8.27 5.31
N SER A 70 -7.54 7.86 4.62
CA SER A 70 -7.58 7.54 3.19
C SER A 70 -8.24 6.19 2.92
N PHE A 71 -8.46 5.35 3.93
CA PHE A 71 -8.96 3.99 3.77
C PHE A 71 -10.47 3.92 4.01
N ALA A 72 -11.19 3.33 3.06
CA ALA A 72 -12.59 2.98 3.21
C ALA A 72 -12.79 1.47 3.02
N GLU A 73 -13.49 0.86 3.97
CA GLU A 73 -13.87 -0.56 3.91
C GLU A 73 -15.04 -0.74 2.96
N CYS A 74 -14.95 -1.75 2.10
CA CYS A 74 -16.06 -2.29 1.33
C CYS A 74 -16.43 -3.64 1.95
N GLN A 75 -17.70 -3.84 2.30
CA GLN A 75 -18.21 -5.06 2.92
C GLN A 75 -18.47 -6.17 1.89
N THR A 76 -18.64 -5.81 0.62
CA THR A 76 -18.92 -6.72 -0.49
C THR A 76 -18.02 -6.43 -1.69
N GLN A 77 -17.88 -7.41 -2.59
CA GLN A 77 -17.18 -7.20 -3.86
C GLN A 77 -17.90 -6.16 -4.73
N ASP A 78 -19.23 -6.19 -4.78
CA ASP A 78 -20.05 -5.18 -5.46
C ASP A 78 -19.78 -3.76 -4.93
N GLU A 79 -19.67 -3.56 -3.61
CA GLU A 79 -19.32 -2.24 -3.05
C GLU A 79 -17.94 -1.78 -3.53
N LEU A 80 -16.96 -2.67 -3.54
CA LEU A 80 -15.61 -2.36 -4.02
C LEU A 80 -15.60 -2.04 -5.51
N GLU A 81 -16.29 -2.83 -6.33
CA GLU A 81 -16.47 -2.61 -7.77
C GLU A 81 -17.12 -1.25 -8.04
N ASN A 82 -18.18 -0.92 -7.29
CA ASN A 82 -18.88 0.36 -7.40
C ASN A 82 -17.98 1.56 -7.10
N GLN A 83 -17.02 1.44 -6.17
CA GLN A 83 -16.04 2.51 -5.94
C GLN A 83 -15.17 2.75 -7.18
N PHE A 84 -14.69 1.68 -7.83
CA PHE A 84 -13.89 1.80 -9.04
C PHE A 84 -14.69 2.35 -10.23
N ILE A 85 -15.97 1.98 -10.35
CA ILE A 85 -16.89 2.55 -11.35
C ILE A 85 -17.12 4.05 -11.11
N HIS A 86 -17.24 4.48 -9.86
CA HIS A 86 -17.46 5.88 -9.53
C HIS A 86 -16.31 6.79 -10.01
N GLY A 87 -15.07 6.33 -9.85
CA GLY A 87 -13.88 7.04 -10.30
C GLY A 87 -13.62 8.39 -9.61
N ASN A 88 -12.74 9.21 -10.21
CA ASN A 88 -12.36 10.55 -9.73
C ASN A 88 -11.79 10.58 -8.31
N TRP A 89 -10.95 9.59 -7.98
CA TRP A 89 -10.35 9.46 -6.67
C TRP A 89 -9.02 10.21 -6.54
N CYS A 90 -8.79 10.80 -5.38
CA CYS A 90 -7.53 11.47 -5.08
C CYS A 90 -6.36 10.47 -5.02
N LEU A 91 -5.15 10.97 -5.22
CA LEU A 91 -3.92 10.23 -4.97
C LEU A 91 -3.87 9.73 -3.50
N GLY A 92 -3.55 8.46 -3.30
CA GLY A 92 -3.53 7.84 -1.98
C GLY A 92 -4.90 7.43 -1.44
N GLN A 93 -6.01 7.73 -2.12
CA GLN A 93 -7.31 7.16 -1.76
C GLN A 93 -7.22 5.64 -1.79
N ALA A 94 -7.73 4.99 -0.76
CA ALA A 94 -7.63 3.54 -0.60
C ALA A 94 -9.00 2.91 -0.33
N PHE A 95 -9.23 1.76 -0.96
CA PHE A 95 -10.37 0.89 -0.72
C PHE A 95 -9.86 -0.48 -0.34
N TYR A 96 -10.55 -1.16 0.57
CA TYR A 96 -10.20 -2.52 0.93
C TYR A 96 -11.42 -3.40 1.13
N TYR A 97 -11.28 -4.65 0.74
CA TYR A 97 -12.24 -5.72 0.95
C TYR A 97 -11.49 -6.87 1.61
N GLN A 98 -11.94 -7.26 2.81
CA GLN A 98 -11.24 -8.25 3.64
C GLN A 98 -9.76 -7.86 3.84
N ASN A 99 -8.82 -8.71 3.40
CA ASN A 99 -7.38 -8.51 3.50
C ASN A 99 -6.73 -8.01 2.20
N ILE A 100 -7.52 -7.55 1.22
CA ILE A 100 -7.04 -7.00 -0.05
C ILE A 100 -7.28 -5.50 -0.06
N CYS A 101 -6.22 -4.72 -0.25
CA CYS A 101 -6.24 -3.27 -0.30
C CYS A 101 -5.76 -2.77 -1.66
N PHE A 102 -6.43 -1.73 -2.14
CA PHE A 102 -6.13 -0.99 -3.35
C PHE A 102 -5.85 0.46 -2.95
N ILE A 103 -4.70 0.99 -3.35
CA ILE A 103 -4.33 2.40 -3.09
C ILE A 103 -4.10 3.10 -4.42
N ASN A 104 -4.85 4.16 -4.69
CA ASN A 104 -4.71 4.91 -5.93
C ASN A 104 -3.34 5.59 -6.01
N GLN A 105 -2.61 5.34 -7.08
CA GLN A 105 -1.27 5.88 -7.32
C GLN A 105 -1.25 6.99 -8.38
N VAL A 106 -2.40 7.31 -8.99
CA VAL A 106 -2.54 8.38 -9.99
C VAL A 106 -3.69 9.30 -9.62
N ASN A 107 -3.40 10.60 -9.45
CA ASN A 107 -4.44 11.58 -9.07
C ASN A 107 -5.54 11.69 -10.13
N GLY A 108 -6.79 11.43 -9.75
CA GLY A 108 -7.95 11.38 -10.66
C GLY A 108 -7.89 10.24 -11.68
N GLY A 109 -6.91 9.34 -11.54
CA GLY A 109 -6.73 8.18 -12.40
C GLY A 109 -7.32 6.91 -11.82
N ASP A 110 -7.07 5.82 -12.52
CA ASP A 110 -7.52 4.47 -12.19
C ASP A 110 -6.32 3.54 -12.25
N GLU A 111 -5.34 3.77 -11.38
CA GLU A 111 -4.16 2.91 -11.26
C GLU A 111 -3.95 2.62 -9.78
N TRP A 112 -4.06 1.36 -9.40
CA TRP A 112 -4.17 0.97 -8.00
C TRP A 112 -3.04 0.05 -7.62
N LEU A 113 -2.21 0.47 -6.65
CA LEU A 113 -1.30 -0.44 -5.97
C LEU A 113 -2.13 -1.47 -5.19
N VAL A 114 -1.92 -2.76 -5.47
CA VAL A 114 -2.67 -3.83 -4.81
C VAL A 114 -1.81 -4.55 -3.78
N ILE A 115 -2.38 -4.72 -2.60
CA ILE A 115 -1.74 -5.34 -1.45
C ILE A 115 -2.67 -6.42 -0.91
N ARG A 116 -2.18 -7.66 -0.77
CA ARG A 116 -2.87 -8.73 -0.03
C ARG A 116 -2.09 -9.05 1.23
N ASP A 117 -2.74 -8.96 2.39
CA ASP A 117 -2.09 -8.96 3.70
C ASP A 117 -0.96 -7.90 3.72
N ASP A 118 0.30 -8.32 3.79
CA ASP A 118 1.50 -7.47 3.80
C ASP A 118 2.30 -7.53 2.48
N ILE A 119 1.71 -8.07 1.41
CA ILE A 119 2.37 -8.30 0.13
C ILE A 119 1.80 -7.34 -0.91
N ALA A 120 2.57 -6.30 -1.28
CA ALA A 120 2.34 -5.56 -2.52
C ALA A 120 2.87 -6.38 -3.70
N PHE A 121 2.09 -6.52 -4.78
CA PHE A 121 2.46 -7.36 -5.91
C PHE A 121 2.32 -6.69 -7.28
N GLU A 122 1.21 -6.00 -7.57
CA GLU A 122 1.01 -5.40 -8.90
C GLU A 122 0.20 -4.09 -8.81
N SER A 123 0.07 -3.43 -9.96
CA SER A 123 -0.81 -2.30 -10.18
C SER A 123 -1.93 -2.68 -11.16
N PHE A 124 -3.18 -2.31 -10.85
CA PHE A 124 -4.31 -2.55 -11.75
C PHE A 124 -5.00 -1.29 -12.22
N THR A 125 -5.43 -1.32 -13.48
CA THR A 125 -6.47 -0.45 -14.04
C THR A 125 -7.84 -1.10 -13.81
N CYS A 126 -8.48 -0.84 -12.67
CA CYS A 126 -9.68 -1.57 -12.26
C CYS A 126 -10.87 -1.33 -13.20
N SER A 127 -11.06 -0.12 -13.71
CA SER A 127 -12.12 0.21 -14.68
C SER A 127 -12.08 -0.69 -15.91
N LYS A 128 -10.90 -0.95 -16.48
CA LYS A 128 -10.75 -1.81 -17.66
C LYS A 128 -11.03 -3.28 -17.37
N ILE A 129 -10.72 -3.74 -16.16
CA ILE A 129 -11.01 -5.11 -15.71
C ILE A 129 -12.53 -5.27 -15.53
N ILE A 130 -13.17 -4.26 -14.94
CA ILE A 130 -14.63 -4.20 -14.74
C ILE A 130 -15.36 -4.15 -16.09
N GLU A 131 -14.91 -3.32 -17.04
CA GLU A 131 -15.47 -3.25 -18.39
C GLU A 131 -15.45 -4.60 -19.13
N ARG A 132 -14.51 -5.48 -18.78
CA ARG A 132 -14.42 -6.85 -19.33
C ARG A 132 -15.26 -7.88 -18.57
N GLY A 133 -15.83 -7.51 -17.43
CA GLY A 133 -16.55 -8.43 -16.54
C GLY A 133 -15.62 -9.41 -15.81
N GLU A 134 -14.34 -9.06 -15.64
CA GLU A 134 -13.30 -9.93 -15.07
C GLU A 134 -13.02 -9.64 -13.58
N PHE A 135 -13.71 -8.67 -12.98
CA PHE A 135 -13.39 -8.15 -11.65
C PHE A 135 -13.58 -9.19 -10.53
N ASP A 136 -14.74 -9.84 -10.46
CA ASP A 136 -15.02 -10.87 -9.45
C ASP A 136 -14.04 -12.05 -9.56
N GLU A 137 -13.74 -12.47 -10.79
CA GLU A 137 -12.76 -13.54 -11.04
C GLU A 137 -11.36 -13.14 -10.58
N LEU A 138 -10.95 -11.90 -10.85
CA LEU A 138 -9.67 -11.35 -10.37
C LEU A 138 -9.60 -11.36 -8.84
N ILE A 139 -10.63 -10.87 -8.15
CA ILE A 139 -10.66 -10.88 -6.68
C ILE A 139 -10.57 -12.33 -6.16
N GLY A 140 -11.31 -13.26 -6.77
CA GLY A 140 -11.25 -14.69 -6.42
C GLY A 140 -9.86 -15.30 -6.59
N ARG A 141 -9.15 -14.97 -7.67
CA ARG A 141 -7.76 -15.41 -7.88
C ARG A 141 -6.81 -14.85 -6.82
N ILE A 142 -6.91 -13.56 -6.50
CA ILE A 142 -6.06 -12.93 -5.47
C ILE A 142 -6.32 -13.55 -4.08
N GLN A 143 -7.58 -13.84 -3.75
CA GLN A 143 -7.96 -14.46 -2.47
C GLN A 143 -7.41 -15.89 -2.31
N THR A 144 -7.33 -16.65 -3.40
CA THR A 144 -6.91 -18.06 -3.39
C THR A 144 -5.42 -18.27 -3.66
N ALA A 145 -4.75 -17.27 -4.24
CA ALA A 145 -3.32 -17.30 -4.52
C ALA A 145 -2.47 -17.51 -3.28
N THR A 146 -1.38 -18.27 -3.37
CA THR A 146 -0.36 -18.30 -2.30
C THR A 146 0.49 -17.02 -2.30
N PRO A 147 1.18 -16.71 -1.19
CA PRO A 147 2.16 -15.61 -1.16
C PRO A 147 3.20 -15.67 -2.28
N GLU A 148 3.66 -16.86 -2.65
CA GLU A 148 4.63 -17.07 -3.73
C GLU A 148 4.03 -16.77 -5.10
N GLN A 149 2.78 -17.17 -5.33
CA GLN A 149 2.07 -16.86 -6.57
C GLN A 149 1.87 -15.36 -6.74
N LEU A 150 1.48 -14.66 -5.67
CA LEU A 150 1.36 -13.19 -5.70
C LEU A 150 2.71 -12.53 -5.99
N LYS A 151 3.80 -12.95 -5.35
CA LYS A 151 5.14 -12.39 -5.59
C LYS A 151 5.69 -12.65 -7.00
N SER A 152 5.26 -13.75 -7.62
CA SER A 152 5.70 -14.15 -8.96
C SER A 152 4.73 -13.77 -10.08
N LEU A 153 3.60 -13.13 -9.73
CA LEU A 153 2.52 -12.76 -10.65
C LEU A 153 1.93 -13.93 -11.45
N ASN A 154 1.83 -15.11 -10.82
CA ASN A 154 1.32 -16.34 -11.43
C ASN A 154 0.13 -16.90 -10.62
N TYR A 155 -0.99 -16.18 -10.68
CA TYR A 155 -2.23 -16.46 -9.93
C TYR A 155 -3.50 -16.34 -10.79
#